data_AF-A0A1V6QU15-F1
#
_entry.id   AF-A0A1V6QU15-F1
#
_cell.length_a   1.000
_cell.length_b   1.000
_cell.length_c   1.000
_cell.angle_alpha   90.00
_cell.angle_beta   90.00
_cell.angle_gamma   90.00
#
_symmetry.space_group_name_H-M   'P 1'
#
loop_
_entity.id
_entity.type
_entity.pdbx_description
1 polymer ?
#
loop_
_entity_poly.entity_id
_entity_poly.type
_entity_poly.pdbx_seq_one_letter_code
_entity_poly.pdbx_strand_id
1 'polypeptide(L)'
;MHYEPAKYDDPETDENFFSKELIGHTRALNYPKNWNDILKSIPVPRKQKAFNKVTMKTEPVKSWDPMTFYEPGETRRPLIKCTEWIEDQAIPILITAGLIQWRHERIAGA
;
A
#
# COMPACT_ATOMS: atom_id res chain seq x y z
N MET A 1 7.76 -0.36 10.13
CA MET A 1 7.36 0.29 8.87
C MET A 1 6.33 1.33 9.22
N HIS A 2 6.49 2.55 8.72
CA HIS A 2 5.50 3.61 8.79
C HIS A 2 5.43 4.28 7.42
N TYR A 3 4.34 4.98 7.13
CA TYR A 3 4.23 5.73 5.88
C TYR A 3 5.21 6.92 5.89
N GLU A 4 5.98 7.06 4.83
CA GLU A 4 6.87 8.20 4.59
C GLU A 4 6.61 8.74 3.18
N PRO A 5 6.29 10.05 3.02
CA PRO A 5 6.16 10.64 1.71
C PRO A 5 7.54 10.74 1.04
N ALA A 6 7.65 10.24 -0.19
CA ALA A 6 8.84 10.37 -1.02
C ALA A 6 8.57 11.29 -2.21
N LYS A 7 9.61 12.02 -2.63
CA LYS A 7 9.59 12.78 -3.89
C LYS A 7 10.00 11.83 -5.01
N TYR A 8 9.24 11.87 -6.10
CA TYR A 8 9.54 11.14 -7.33
C TYR A 8 9.47 12.11 -8.50
N ASP A 9 10.37 11.92 -9.45
CA ASP A 9 10.34 12.60 -10.75
C ASP A 9 9.26 11.96 -11.64
N ASP A 10 9.02 12.56 -12.82
CA ASP A 10 8.06 12.02 -13.78
C ASP A 10 8.52 10.62 -14.23
N PRO A 11 7.76 9.55 -13.94
CA PRO A 11 8.16 8.20 -14.27
C PRO A 11 8.37 7.99 -15.77
N GLU A 12 7.77 8.79 -16.65
CA GLU A 12 7.98 8.70 -18.11
C GLU A 12 9.40 9.10 -18.55
N THR A 13 10.16 9.74 -17.67
CA THR A 13 11.56 10.11 -17.93
C THR A 13 12.56 9.00 -17.60
N ASP A 14 12.13 7.92 -16.95
CA ASP A 14 12.97 6.77 -16.62
C ASP A 14 13.12 5.83 -17.83
N GLU A 15 14.35 5.42 -18.16
CA GLU A 15 14.63 4.49 -19.26
C GLU A 15 13.97 3.11 -19.09
N ASN A 16 13.61 2.73 -17.86
CA ASN A 16 12.96 1.47 -17.51
C ASN A 16 11.43 1.57 -17.43
N PHE A 17 10.84 2.73 -17.77
CA PHE A 17 9.41 2.92 -17.75
C PHE A 17 8.71 2.07 -18.82
N PHE A 18 7.84 1.16 -18.39
CA PHE A 18 7.05 0.32 -19.30
C PHE A 18 5.71 0.98 -19.68
N SER A 19 4.91 1.35 -18.68
CA SER A 19 3.59 1.96 -18.88
C SER A 19 3.06 2.59 -17.59
N LYS A 20 2.01 3.42 -17.72
CA LYS A 20 1.22 3.93 -16.59
C LYS A 20 -0.27 3.86 -16.87
N GLU A 21 -1.03 3.71 -15.80
CA GLU A 21 -2.49 3.84 -15.81
C GLU A 21 -2.88 5.00 -14.92
N LEU A 22 -3.68 5.94 -15.45
CA LEU A 22 -4.15 7.10 -14.70
C LEU A 22 -5.40 6.71 -13.91
N ILE A 23 -5.31 6.71 -12.58
CA ILE A 23 -6.38 6.29 -11.67
C ILE A 23 -7.33 7.42 -11.23
N GLY A 24 -7.12 8.65 -11.70
CA GLY A 24 -7.97 9.80 -11.38
C GLY A 24 -7.23 11.13 -11.33
N HIS A 25 -7.89 12.14 -10.76
CA HIS A 25 -7.33 13.47 -10.52
C HIS A 25 -7.51 13.89 -9.05
N THR A 26 -6.64 14.78 -8.57
CA THR A 26 -6.72 15.39 -7.24
C THR A 26 -6.74 16.90 -7.38
N ARG A 27 -7.40 17.59 -6.45
CA ARG A 27 -7.34 19.06 -6.39
C ARG A 27 -5.95 19.50 -5.94
N ALA A 28 -5.31 20.38 -6.73
CA ALA A 28 -3.98 20.89 -6.43
C ALA A 28 -3.90 21.66 -5.09
N LEU A 29 -4.98 22.37 -4.72
CA LEU A 29 -5.02 23.24 -3.53
C LEU A 29 -4.60 22.54 -2.23
N ASN A 30 -4.97 21.28 -2.05
CA ASN A 30 -4.78 20.53 -0.80
C ASN A 30 -3.77 19.37 -0.94
N TYR A 31 -3.14 19.23 -2.11
CA TYR A 31 -2.11 18.24 -2.36
C TYR A 31 -0.72 18.81 -2.01
N PRO A 32 0.17 18.07 -1.33
CA PRO A 32 0.02 16.68 -0.88
C PRO A 32 -0.50 16.54 0.57
N LYS A 33 -0.84 17.64 1.25
CA LYS A 33 -1.15 17.61 2.70
C LYS A 33 -2.24 16.60 3.06
N ASN A 34 -3.41 16.69 2.42
CA ASN A 34 -4.55 15.83 2.77
C ASN A 34 -4.28 14.35 2.43
N TRP A 35 -3.51 14.09 1.37
CA TRP A 35 -3.07 12.75 1.02
C TRP A 35 -2.20 12.16 2.13
N ASN A 36 -1.18 12.91 2.56
CA ASN A 36 -0.28 12.48 3.61
C ASN A 36 -1.02 12.23 4.94
N ASP A 37 -1.96 13.11 5.30
CA ASP A 37 -2.75 12.98 6.53
C ASP A 37 -3.56 11.66 6.54
N ILE A 38 -4.21 11.33 5.42
CA ILE A 38 -4.95 10.07 5.27
C ILE A 38 -4.01 8.87 5.24
N LEU A 39 -2.98 8.88 4.38
CA LEU A 39 -2.08 7.73 4.20
C LEU A 39 -1.32 7.37 5.48
N LYS A 40 -0.97 8.36 6.32
CA LYS A 40 -0.37 8.12 7.65
C LYS A 40 -1.32 7.40 8.61
N SER A 41 -2.63 7.54 8.44
CA SER A 41 -3.63 6.89 9.28
C SER A 41 -3.87 5.42 8.91
N ILE A 42 -3.50 5.01 7.69
CA ILE A 42 -3.73 3.64 7.21
C ILE A 42 -2.64 2.72 7.78
N PRO A 43 -3.01 1.61 8.46
CA PRO A 43 -2.04 0.65 8.95
C PRO A 43 -1.25 0.03 7.79
N VAL A 44 0.04 0.32 7.71
CA VAL A 44 0.92 -0.27 6.69
C VAL A 44 1.15 -1.76 6.93
N PRO A 45 1.46 -2.56 5.89
CA PRO A 45 1.86 -3.95 6.06
C PRO A 45 3.05 -4.02 7.00
N ARG A 46 2.89 -4.76 8.10
CA ARG A 46 3.97 -4.94 9.09
C ARG A 46 5.08 -5.80 8.48
N LYS A 47 6.19 -5.96 9.19
CA LYS A 47 7.18 -6.99 8.84
C LYS A 47 6.50 -8.35 8.93
N GLN A 48 6.58 -9.17 7.89
CA GLN A 48 5.84 -10.46 7.83
C GLN A 48 6.76 -11.68 7.74
N LYS A 49 8.05 -11.47 7.45
CA LYS A 49 9.05 -12.55 7.37
C LYS A 49 10.27 -12.23 8.21
N ALA A 50 10.92 -13.28 8.67
CA ALA A 50 12.23 -13.23 9.30
C ALA A 50 13.06 -14.44 8.88
N PHE A 51 14.37 -14.33 9.06
CA PHE A 51 15.27 -15.46 8.87
C PHE A 51 15.13 -16.42 10.06
N ASN A 52 14.74 -17.67 9.79
CA ASN A 52 14.69 -18.75 10.75
C ASN A 52 16.04 -19.47 10.74
N LYS A 53 16.75 -19.43 11.88
CA LYS A 53 18.07 -20.06 12.03
C LYS A 53 18.00 -21.59 12.14
N VAL A 54 16.83 -22.15 12.48
CA VAL A 54 16.65 -23.61 12.60
C VAL A 54 16.52 -24.25 11.22
N THR A 55 15.73 -23.63 10.35
CA THR A 55 15.49 -24.12 8.98
C THR A 55 16.45 -23.49 7.95
N MET A 56 17.19 -22.47 8.35
CA MET A 56 18.08 -21.65 7.51
C MET A 56 17.36 -20.98 6.33
N LYS A 57 16.12 -20.52 6.53
CA LYS A 57 15.27 -19.91 5.49
C LYS A 57 14.60 -18.64 5.97
N THR A 58 14.24 -17.75 5.03
CA THR A 58 13.37 -16.60 5.33
C THR A 58 11.91 -17.04 5.27
N GLU A 59 11.26 -17.08 6.43
CA GLU A 59 9.93 -17.68 6.62
C GLU A 59 8.91 -16.68 7.18
N PRO A 60 7.60 -16.90 6.93
CA PRO A 60 6.54 -16.12 7.55
C PRO A 60 6.59 -16.20 9.08
N VAL A 61 6.45 -15.06 9.73
CA VAL A 61 6.44 -14.95 11.20
C VAL A 61 4.99 -15.03 11.69
N LYS A 62 4.78 -15.84 12.72
CA LYS A 62 3.47 -16.04 13.38
C LYS A 62 3.22 -14.97 14.46
N SER A 63 4.22 -14.74 15.31
CA SER A 63 4.25 -13.67 16.31
C SER A 63 5.64 -13.04 16.35
N TRP A 64 5.71 -11.74 16.63
CA TRP A 64 6.98 -11.02 16.78
C TRP A 64 7.44 -10.89 18.23
N ASP A 65 6.53 -11.05 19.19
CA ASP A 65 6.82 -10.92 20.62
C ASP A 65 6.07 -12.01 21.41
N PRO A 66 6.74 -13.12 21.79
CA PRO A 66 8.07 -13.52 21.33
C PRO A 66 8.06 -13.87 19.82
N MET A 67 9.24 -13.82 19.18
CA MET A 67 9.37 -14.17 17.76
C MET A 67 9.18 -15.67 17.54
N THR A 68 8.10 -16.06 16.85
CA THR A 68 7.77 -17.46 16.54
C THR A 68 7.42 -17.64 15.06
N PHE A 69 7.75 -18.81 14.50
CA PHE A 69 7.38 -19.22 13.15
C PHE A 69 6.14 -20.13 13.17
N TYR A 70 5.62 -20.46 11.99
CA TYR A 70 4.56 -21.45 11.84
C TYR A 70 5.14 -22.86 11.78
N GLU A 71 4.50 -23.80 12.47
CA GLU A 71 4.87 -25.22 12.43
C GLU A 71 4.41 -25.88 11.10
N PRO A 72 5.01 -27.02 10.71
CA PRO A 72 4.55 -27.78 9.56
C PRO A 72 3.06 -28.16 9.67
N GLY A 73 2.28 -27.84 8.64
CA GLY A 73 0.84 -28.11 8.61
C GLY A 73 -0.04 -27.02 9.24
N GLU A 74 0.53 -26.03 9.92
CA GLU A 74 -0.25 -24.90 10.43
C GLU A 74 -0.77 -23.99 9.31
N THR A 75 -2.00 -23.52 9.46
CA THR A 75 -2.57 -22.50 8.58
C THR A 75 -1.81 -21.18 8.76
N ARG A 76 -1.21 -20.71 7.67
CA ARG A 76 -0.44 -19.46 7.63
C ARG A 76 -1.34 -18.28 7.28
N ARG A 77 -1.13 -17.13 7.93
CA ARG A 77 -1.73 -15.88 7.47
C ARG A 77 -1.15 -15.52 6.09
N PRO A 78 -1.97 -15.09 5.12
CA PRO A 78 -1.48 -14.59 3.83
C PRO A 78 -0.50 -13.45 4.02
N LEU A 79 0.52 -13.40 3.17
CA LEU A 79 1.45 -12.29 3.13
C LEU A 79 0.86 -11.18 2.28
N ILE A 80 0.89 -9.96 2.78
CA ILE A 80 0.40 -8.77 2.06
C ILE A 80 1.59 -8.08 1.41
N LYS A 81 1.61 -7.99 0.08
CA LYS A 81 2.60 -7.17 -0.63
C LYS A 81 2.27 -5.69 -0.46
N CYS A 82 3.28 -4.82 -0.57
CA CYS A 82 3.04 -3.38 -0.55
C CYS A 82 2.11 -2.94 -1.69
N THR A 83 2.23 -3.55 -2.88
CA THR A 83 1.33 -3.29 -4.01
C THR A 83 -0.12 -3.64 -3.69
N GLU A 84 -0.36 -4.83 -3.13
CA GLU A 84 -1.71 -5.27 -2.70
C GLU A 84 -2.28 -4.31 -1.65
N TRP A 85 -1.46 -3.85 -0.70
CA TRP A 85 -1.91 -2.84 0.26
C TRP A 85 -2.28 -1.50 -0.39
N ILE A 86 -1.53 -1.07 -1.41
CA ILE A 86 -1.85 0.16 -2.15
C ILE A 86 -3.18 0.00 -2.90
N GLU A 87 -3.32 -1.08 -3.65
CA GLU A 87 -4.48 -1.34 -4.53
C GLU A 87 -5.75 -1.64 -3.73
N ASP A 88 -5.66 -2.46 -2.69
CA ASP A 88 -6.83 -2.95 -1.94
C ASP A 88 -7.23 -2.04 -0.77
N GLN A 89 -6.32 -1.17 -0.29
CA GLN A 89 -6.58 -0.32 0.87
C GLN A 89 -6.36 1.15 0.59
N ALA A 90 -5.14 1.55 0.21
CA ALA A 90 -4.79 2.97 0.12
C ALA A 90 -5.60 3.72 -0.94
N ILE A 91 -5.65 3.20 -2.18
CA ILE A 91 -6.39 3.82 -3.29
C ILE A 91 -7.90 3.90 -2.99
N PRO A 92 -8.59 2.82 -2.57
CA PRO A 92 -10.01 2.88 -2.19
C PRO A 92 -10.32 3.89 -1.10
N ILE A 93 -9.46 4.01 -0.08
CA ILE A 93 -9.64 4.99 1.01
C ILE A 93 -9.50 6.42 0.47
N LEU A 94 -8.52 6.69 -0.40
CA LEU A 94 -8.34 7.99 -1.03
C LEU A 94 -9.50 8.37 -1.95
N ILE A 95 -10.07 7.40 -2.68
CA ILE A 95 -11.29 7.59 -3.49
C ILE A 95 -12.48 7.92 -2.59
N THR A 96 -12.68 7.14 -1.52
CA THR A 96 -13.78 7.34 -0.56
C THR A 96 -13.69 8.70 0.14
N ALA A 97 -12.48 9.19 0.39
CA ALA A 97 -12.23 10.52 0.95
C ALA A 97 -12.35 11.67 -0.08
N GLY A 98 -12.65 11.36 -1.35
CA GLY A 98 -12.74 12.33 -2.44
C GLY A 98 -11.41 12.97 -2.82
N LEU A 99 -10.28 12.38 -2.40
CA LEU A 99 -8.94 12.86 -2.76
C LEU A 99 -8.47 12.35 -4.12
N ILE A 100 -9.01 11.20 -4.56
CA ILE A 100 -8.94 10.74 -5.95
C ILE A 100 -10.35 10.84 -6.55
N GLN A 101 -10.46 11.60 -7.63
CA GLN A 101 -11.71 11.81 -8.35
C GLN A 101 -11.61 11.19 -9.76
N TRP A 102 -12.57 10.36 -10.14
CA TRP A 102 -12.64 9.79 -11.49
C TRP A 102 -13.26 10.79 -12.47
N ARG A 103 -12.87 10.75 -13.75
CA ARG A 103 -13.36 11.69 -14.78
C ARG A 103 -14.82 11.44 -15.23
N HIS A 104 -15.63 10.72 -14.47
CA HIS A 104 -17.04 10.49 -14.78
C HIS A 104 -17.92 10.51 -13.54
N GLU A 105 -18.07 11.69 -12.94
CA GLU A 105 -19.38 12.05 -12.41
C GLU A 105 -20.32 12.23 -13.62
N ARG A 106 -20.96 11.15 -14.08
CA ARG A 106 -22.31 11.34 -14.62
C ARG A 106 -23.14 11.73 -13.41
N ILE A 107 -23.35 13.03 -13.25
CA ILE A 107 -24.45 13.56 -12.45
C ILE A 107 -25.70 12.86 -12.97
N ALA A 108 -26.19 11.88 -12.22
CA ALA A 108 -27.48 11.26 -12.43
C ALA A 108 -28.38 11.73 -11.30
N GLY A 109 -29.34 12.58 -11.64
CA GLY A 109 -30.50 12.87 -10.80
C GLY A 109 -30.58 14.31 -10.31
N ALA A 110 -31.18 15.14 -11.16
CA ALA A 110 -32.02 16.26 -10.73
C ALA A 110 -33.23 15.75 -9.94
#